data_AF-A0A173SBG6-F1
#
_entry.id   AF-A0A173SBG6-F1
#
_cell.length_a   1.000
_cell.length_b   1.000
_cell.length_c   1.000
_cell.angle_alpha   90.00
_cell.angle_beta   90.00
_cell.angle_gamma   90.00
#
_symmetry.space_group_name_H-M   'P 1'
#
loop_
_entity.id
_entity.type
_entity.pdbx_description
1 polymer ?
#
loop_
_entity_poly.entity_id
_entity_poly.type
_entity_poly.pdbx_seq_one_letter_code
_entity_poly.pdbx_strand_id
1 'polypeptide(L)'
;MYYKGYYINVVMLDKSYGIPGCVKHNADDSYTIFIDASLNYEKQHEVFLHEMRHILGNDFDEEDVQKIEMRNHMNDYLEIASELFPDLNKLRIAKAI
;
A
#
# COMPACT_ATOMS: atom_id res chain seq x y z
N MET A 1 18.50 0.69 2.10
CA MET A 1 19.02 0.05 0.88
C MET A 1 19.10 1.05 -0.26
N TYR A 2 19.97 0.84 -1.24
CA TYR A 2 20.00 1.62 -2.48
C TYR A 2 19.48 0.75 -3.62
N TYR A 3 18.52 1.25 -4.40
CA TYR A 3 17.87 0.50 -5.48
C TYR A 3 17.52 1.41 -6.65
N LYS A 4 18.06 1.13 -7.84
CA LYS A 4 17.78 1.85 -9.10
C LYS A 4 17.87 3.39 -9.03
N GLY A 5 18.74 3.95 -8.19
CA GLY A 5 18.85 5.41 -8.02
C GLY A 5 18.23 5.94 -6.73
N TYR A 6 17.40 5.14 -6.05
CA TYR A 6 16.68 5.56 -4.85
C TYR A 6 17.36 5.06 -3.58
N TYR A 7 17.48 5.94 -2.59
CA TYR A 7 17.79 5.55 -1.21
C TYR A 7 16.48 5.23 -0.49
N ILE A 8 16.33 3.99 -0.03
CA ILE A 8 15.08 3.48 0.52
C ILE A 8 15.35 2.88 1.90
N ASN A 9 14.68 3.41 2.92
CA ASN A 9 14.64 2.83 4.25
C ASN A 9 13.39 1.96 4.42
N VAL A 10 13.48 0.89 5.21
CA VAL A 10 12.35 0.02 5.54
C VAL A 10 12.24 -0.05 7.05
N VAL A 11 11.08 0.28 7.60
CA VAL A 11 10.80 0.32 9.03
C VAL A 11 9.63 -0.59 9.34
N MET A 12 9.85 -1.56 10.23
CA MET A 12 8.78 -2.38 10.78
C MET A 12 8.10 -1.62 11.92
N LEU A 13 6.77 -1.48 11.86
CA LEU A 13 5.97 -0.80 12.86
C LEU A 13 5.29 -1.82 13.79
N ASP A 14 5.60 -1.74 15.08
CA ASP A 14 4.96 -2.57 16.11
C ASP A 14 3.47 -2.24 16.30
N LYS A 15 3.06 -1.02 15.95
CA LYS A 15 1.66 -0.55 16.02
C LYS A 15 1.32 0.22 14.74
N SER A 16 0.69 -0.48 13.82
CA SER A 16 0.26 0.03 12.51
C SER A 16 -1.16 0.60 12.50
N TYR A 17 -1.92 0.41 13.59
CA TYR A 17 -3.35 0.78 13.69
C TYR A 17 -4.24 0.25 12.56
N GLY A 18 -3.88 -0.92 12.00
CA GLY A 18 -4.67 -1.58 10.95
C GLY A 18 -4.29 -1.17 9.52
N ILE A 19 -3.23 -0.38 9.35
CA ILE A 19 -2.66 -0.03 8.04
C ILE A 19 -1.52 -0.99 7.70
N PRO A 20 -1.65 -1.84 6.66
CA PRO A 20 -0.65 -2.88 6.37
C PRO A 20 0.75 -2.33 6.04
N GLY A 21 0.80 -1.19 5.36
CA GLY A 21 2.02 -0.44 5.08
C GLY A 21 1.71 0.89 4.41
N CYS A 22 2.74 1.72 4.31
CA CYS A 22 2.72 2.97 3.56
C CYS A 22 4.14 3.42 3.23
N VAL A 23 4.26 4.40 2.35
CA VAL A 23 5.54 4.97 1.93
C VAL A 23 5.53 6.48 2.04
N LYS A 24 6.68 7.04 2.45
CA LYS A 24 6.90 8.47 2.54
C LYS A 24 8.11 8.89 1.71
N HIS A 25 7.95 9.93 0.91
CA HIS A 25 9.06 10.68 0.33
C HIS A 25 9.62 11.68 1.36
N ASN A 26 10.91 11.60 1.64
CA ASN A 26 11.60 12.41 2.64
C ASN A 26 12.19 13.70 2.02
N ALA A 27 12.55 14.66 2.87
CA ALA A 27 13.10 15.95 2.41
C ALA A 27 14.52 15.84 1.81
N ASP A 28 15.20 14.71 1.99
CA ASP A 28 16.53 14.42 1.44
C ASP A 28 16.47 13.57 0.16
N ASP A 29 15.32 13.53 -0.52
CA ASP A 29 15.00 12.71 -1.69
C ASP A 29 15.12 11.18 -1.47
N SER A 30 15.19 10.75 -0.20
CA SER A 30 15.07 9.33 0.16
C SER A 30 13.61 8.93 0.36
N TYR A 31 13.35 7.62 0.38
CA TYR A 31 12.05 7.05 0.69
C TYR A 31 12.09 6.26 1.98
N THR A 32 10.99 6.21 2.72
CA THR A 32 10.81 5.29 3.85
C THR A 32 9.52 4.52 3.68
N ILE A 33 9.67 3.20 3.59
CA ILE A 33 8.56 2.24 3.59
C ILE A 33 8.32 1.79 5.02
N PHE A 34 7.08 1.92 5.47
CA PHE A 34 6.61 1.42 6.76
C PHE A 34 5.76 0.18 6.53
N ILE A 35 6.00 -0.87 7.31
CA ILE A 35 5.28 -2.15 7.20
C ILE A 35 4.83 -2.58 8.60
N ASP A 36 3.59 -3.05 8.72
CA ASP A 36 3.08 -3.62 9.96
C ASP A 36 3.85 -4.90 10.34
N ALA A 37 4.50 -4.86 11.50
CA ALA A 37 5.29 -5.97 12.03
C ALA A 37 4.43 -7.17 12.44
N SER A 38 3.12 -6.99 12.67
CA SER A 38 2.19 -8.06 13.04
C SER A 38 1.79 -8.96 11.87
N LEU A 39 2.05 -8.53 10.63
CA LEU A 39 1.83 -9.33 9.42
C LEU A 39 2.81 -10.52 9.36
N ASN A 40 2.41 -11.59 8.66
CA ASN A 40 3.34 -12.67 8.35
C ASN A 40 4.32 -12.25 7.23
N TYR A 41 5.36 -13.05 7.04
CA TYR A 41 6.42 -12.74 6.08
C TYR A 41 5.89 -12.52 4.65
N GLU A 42 4.97 -13.37 4.20
CA GLU A 42 4.41 -13.29 2.85
C GLU A 42 3.67 -11.97 2.64
N LYS A 43 2.83 -11.56 3.60
CA LYS A 43 2.10 -10.28 3.54
C LYS A 43 3.03 -9.09 3.67
N GLN A 44 4.05 -9.16 4.53
CA GLN A 44 5.08 -8.11 4.62
C GLN A 44 5.79 -7.95 3.27
N HIS A 45 6.06 -9.05 2.58
CA HIS A 45 6.68 -9.03 1.25
C HIS A 45 5.74 -8.42 0.20
N GLU A 46 4.46 -8.78 0.20
CA GLU A 46 3.45 -8.20 -0.70
C GLU A 46 3.31 -6.69 -0.49
N VAL A 47 3.19 -6.25 0.76
CA VAL A 47 3.16 -4.83 1.13
C VAL A 47 4.43 -4.13 0.65
N PHE A 48 5.61 -4.69 0.93
CA PHE A 48 6.86 -4.11 0.45
C PHE A 48 6.87 -3.93 -1.08
N LEU A 49 6.40 -4.93 -1.84
CA LEU A 49 6.32 -4.83 -3.29
C LEU A 49 5.31 -3.78 -3.76
N HIS A 50 4.18 -3.64 -3.07
CA HIS A 50 3.20 -2.58 -3.31
C HIS A 50 3.84 -1.20 -3.15
N GLU A 51 4.47 -0.94 -2.00
CA GLU A 51 5.11 0.35 -1.72
C GLU A 51 6.27 0.66 -2.69
N MET A 52 7.03 -0.37 -3.10
CA MET A 52 8.07 -0.24 -4.12
C MET A 52 7.52 0.16 -5.49
N ARG A 53 6.29 -0.26 -5.85
CA ARG A 53 5.66 0.16 -7.12
C ARG A 53 5.37 1.66 -7.11
N HIS A 54 4.95 2.23 -5.98
CA HIS A 54 4.74 3.68 -5.85
C HIS A 54 6.03 4.47 -6.08
N ILE A 55 7.14 4.03 -5.45
CA ILE A 55 8.45 4.68 -5.62
C ILE A 55 8.92 4.62 -7.09
N LEU A 56 8.77 3.47 -7.74
CA LEU A 56 9.23 3.28 -9.11
C LEU A 56 8.27 3.86 -10.17
N GLY A 57 6.98 4.00 -9.83
CA GLY A 57 5.92 4.56 -10.67
C GLY A 57 5.87 6.09 -10.68
N ASN A 58 6.62 6.74 -9.78
CA ASN A 58 6.65 8.19 -9.59
C ASN A 58 5.30 8.78 -9.13
N ASP A 59 4.58 8.04 -8.29
CA ASP A 59 3.22 8.39 -7.84
C ASP A 59 3.18 9.62 -6.88
N PHE A 60 4.32 10.26 -6.63
CA PHE A 60 4.47 11.39 -5.70
C PHE A 60 4.56 12.77 -6.39
N ASP A 61 4.64 12.81 -7.71
CA ASP A 61 4.80 14.05 -8.50
C ASP A 61 3.47 14.62 -9.05
N GLU A 62 2.34 13.92 -8.91
CA GLU A 62 1.03 14.43 -9.38
C GLU A 62 0.21 15.09 -8.26
N GLU A 63 -0.54 16.15 -8.58
CA GLU A 63 -1.36 16.97 -7.68
C GLU A 63 -2.46 16.20 -6.89
N ASP A 64 -2.58 14.88 -7.05
CA ASP A 64 -3.63 14.04 -6.45
C ASP A 64 -3.11 12.73 -5.82
N VAL A 65 -1.87 12.75 -5.29
CA VAL A 65 -1.20 11.61 -4.59
C VAL A 65 -2.15 10.91 -3.61
N GLN A 66 -2.94 11.68 -2.85
CA GLN A 66 -3.87 11.18 -1.84
C GLN A 66 -5.09 10.43 -2.42
N LYS A 67 -5.56 10.79 -3.63
CA LYS A 67 -6.66 10.07 -4.29
C LYS A 67 -6.17 8.80 -4.97
N ILE A 68 -4.94 8.80 -5.48
CA ILE A 68 -4.30 7.60 -6.05
C ILE A 68 -4.01 6.60 -4.92
N GLU A 69 -3.42 7.05 -3.81
CA GLU A 69 -3.22 6.28 -2.58
C GLU A 69 -4.54 5.67 -2.08
N MET A 70 -5.60 6.49 -1.96
CA MET A 70 -6.93 5.99 -1.54
C MET A 70 -7.51 4.96 -2.52
N ARG A 71 -7.34 5.15 -3.84
CA ARG A 71 -7.85 4.21 -4.84
C ARG A 71 -7.10 2.88 -4.82
N ASN A 72 -5.77 2.93 -4.71
CA ASN A 72 -4.92 1.75 -4.69
C ASN A 72 -5.16 0.94 -3.40
N HIS A 73 -5.19 1.59 -2.24
CA HIS A 73 -5.55 0.91 -0.99
C HIS A 73 -6.99 0.37 -1.03
N MET A 74 -7.96 1.08 -1.62
CA MET A 74 -9.34 0.58 -1.71
C MET A 74 -9.46 -0.66 -2.60
N ASN A 75 -8.65 -0.77 -3.66
CA ASN A 75 -8.60 -1.98 -4.48
C ASN A 75 -7.98 -3.16 -3.72
N ASP A 76 -6.90 -2.94 -2.98
CA ASP A 76 -6.27 -3.97 -2.14
C ASP A 76 -7.22 -4.46 -1.03
N TYR A 77 -7.93 -3.54 -0.37
CA TYR A 77 -9.00 -3.89 0.58
C TYR A 77 -10.15 -4.65 -0.08
N LEU A 78 -10.52 -4.32 -1.32
CA LEU A 78 -11.57 -5.01 -2.06
C LEU A 78 -11.17 -6.43 -2.46
N GLU A 79 -9.93 -6.65 -2.88
CA GLU A 79 -9.41 -7.98 -3.19
C GLU A 79 -9.40 -8.85 -1.93
N ILE A 80 -8.83 -8.37 -0.83
CA ILE A 80 -8.80 -9.07 0.46
C ILE A 80 -10.22 -9.34 0.98
N ALA A 81 -11.11 -8.36 0.89
CA ALA A 81 -12.50 -8.53 1.33
C ALA A 81 -13.27 -9.52 0.46
N SER A 82 -12.97 -9.62 -0.83
CA SER A 82 -13.60 -10.58 -1.74
C SER A 82 -13.16 -12.02 -1.48
N GLU A 83 -11.93 -12.23 -1.00
CA GLU A 83 -11.42 -13.54 -0.60
C GLU A 83 -11.98 -14.00 0.75
N LEU A 84 -12.16 -13.07 1.71
CA LEU A 84 -12.68 -13.37 3.05
C LEU A 84 -14.22 -13.44 3.10
N PHE A 85 -14.89 -12.69 2.24
CA PHE A 85 -16.35 -12.61 2.16
C PHE A 85 -16.81 -12.69 0.69
N PRO A 86 -16.87 -13.89 0.10
CA PRO A 86 -17.20 -14.07 -1.33
C PRO A 86 -18.58 -13.52 -1.72
N ASP A 87 -19.50 -13.38 -0.75
CA ASP A 87 -20.82 -12.78 -0.94
C ASP A 87 -20.81 -11.25 -1.03
N LEU A 88 -19.71 -10.57 -0.72
CA LEU A 88 -19.60 -9.11 -0.84
C LEU A 88 -19.74 -8.64 -2.30
N ASN A 89 -19.36 -9.49 -3.25
CA ASN A 89 -19.59 -9.27 -4.69
C ASN A 89 -21.08 -9.18 -5.05
N LYS A 90 -21.97 -9.83 -4.30
CA LYS A 90 -23.42 -9.76 -4.54
C LYS A 90 -24.01 -8.40 -4.18
N LEU A 91 -23.38 -7.65 -3.27
CA LEU A 91 -23.83 -6.30 -2.88
C LEU A 91 -23.56 -5.25 -3.97
N ARG A 92 -22.55 -5.45 -4.83
CA ARG A 92 -22.24 -4.55 -5.96
C ARG A 92 -23.29 -4.60 -7.07
N ILE A 93 -23.91 -5.75 -7.31
CA ILE A 93 -24.92 -5.92 -8.36
C ILE A 93 -26.24 -5.24 -7.98
N ALA A 94 -26.57 -5.18 -6.69
CA ALA A 94 -27.84 -4.61 -6.21
C ALA A 94 -27.90 -3.08 -6.18
N LYS A 95 -26.77 -2.37 -6.38
CA LYS A 95 -26.70 -0.90 -6.42
C LYS A 95 -26.68 -0.30 -7.83
N ALA A 96 -26.78 -1.13 -8.87
CA ALA A 96 -26.89 -0.72 -10.27
C ALA A 96 -28.26 -1.11 -10.83
N ILE A 97 -29.34 -0.62 -10.22
CA ILE A 97 -30.68 -0.49 -10.83
C ILE A 97 -31.24 0.87 -10.39
#